data_AF-A0A957LSH4-F1
#
_entry.id   AF-A0A957LSH4-F1
#
_cell.length_a   1.000
_cell.length_b   1.000
_cell.length_c   1.000
_cell.angle_alpha   90.00
_cell.angle_beta   90.00
_cell.angle_gamma   90.00
#
_symmetry.space_group_name_H-M   'P 1'
#
loop_
_entity.id
_entity.type
_entity.pdbx_description
1 polymer ?
#
loop_
_entity_poly.entity_id
_entity_poly.type
_entity_poly.pdbx_seq_one_letter_code
_entity_poly.pdbx_strand_id
1 'polypeptide(L)'
;LDSADARVFFELDQLDKKLGRSPGERLANLAAHRVLGDARDDLTVEYVTLLNLTGRHAEALDVLTTRTFHPWEGGEGKVSGQYVAALVELAKQALDAGDARAALALLERARTYPDNLAEGKLAGAQENALHYQRGRAFALLGDPVLANEAYRLATRGSAELGAALYYNDQPPEMVLYQALAHAALGNPDRAGAICKMLVDYGETHAGDEVKMDYFAVSLPDFVVFEDDLARRNLIHCRTMAGLGYLGLGEVDAAVSAFDAALALDPAHLGATLHRNEAAKLHKTAIGMTSQNV
;
A
#
# COMPACT_ATOMS: atom_id res chain seq x y z
N LEU A 1 28.72 20.67 -3.06
CA LEU A 1 28.15 19.36 -3.42
C LEU A 1 28.02 19.34 -4.93
N ASP A 2 28.43 18.26 -5.58
CA ASP A 2 28.24 18.10 -7.02
C ASP A 2 26.74 17.90 -7.29
N SER A 3 26.11 18.86 -7.96
CA SER A 3 24.68 18.83 -8.27
C SER A 3 24.33 17.87 -9.40
N ALA A 4 25.32 17.22 -10.03
CA ALA A 4 25.13 16.21 -11.07
C ALA A 4 25.33 14.77 -10.56
N ASP A 5 25.65 14.57 -9.28
CA ASP A 5 25.84 13.23 -8.71
C ASP A 5 24.50 12.62 -8.28
N ALA A 6 24.04 11.60 -9.01
CA ALA A 6 22.79 10.89 -8.72
C ALA A 6 22.80 10.18 -7.36
N ARG A 7 23.96 9.76 -6.83
CA ARG A 7 24.04 9.17 -5.49
C ARG A 7 23.77 10.22 -4.41
N VAL A 8 24.42 11.37 -4.50
CA VAL A 8 24.21 12.47 -3.56
C VAL A 8 22.75 12.94 -3.59
N PHE A 9 22.15 12.97 -4.79
CA PHE A 9 20.74 13.30 -4.95
C PHE A 9 19.81 12.26 -4.30
N PHE A 10 20.12 10.96 -4.41
CA PHE A 10 19.40 9.90 -3.71
C PHE A 10 19.47 10.05 -2.18
N GLU A 11 20.66 10.28 -1.64
CA GLU A 11 20.85 10.48 -0.19
C GLU A 11 20.11 11.73 0.32
N LEU A 12 20.04 12.79 -0.48
CA LEU A 12 19.23 13.99 -0.20
C LEU A 12 17.73 13.68 -0.16
N ASP A 13 17.22 12.92 -1.13
CA ASP A 13 15.81 12.54 -1.15
C ASP A 13 15.44 11.62 0.03
N GLN A 14 16.34 10.70 0.43
CA GLN A 14 16.17 9.89 1.65
C GLN A 14 16.14 10.76 2.91
N LEU A 15 16.99 11.78 2.99
CA LEU A 15 16.98 12.74 4.09
C LEU A 15 15.67 13.53 4.13
N ASP A 16 15.20 14.01 2.98
CA ASP A 16 13.95 14.75 2.85
C ASP A 16 12.74 13.92 3.31
N LYS A 17 12.72 12.63 2.95
CA LYS A 17 11.73 11.66 3.44
C LYS A 17 11.77 11.54 4.97
N LYS A 18 12.95 11.36 5.57
CA LYS A 18 13.12 11.24 7.04
C LYS A 18 12.77 12.53 7.79
N LEU A 19 12.97 13.69 7.16
CA LEU A 19 12.56 15.00 7.67
C LEU A 19 11.07 15.30 7.49
N GLY A 20 10.31 14.40 6.87
CA GLY A 20 8.87 14.55 6.69
C GLY A 20 8.48 15.56 5.61
N ARG A 21 9.34 15.80 4.59
CA ARG A 21 8.90 16.57 3.42
C ARG A 21 7.77 15.86 2.71
N SER A 22 6.78 16.62 2.24
CA SER A 22 5.59 16.02 1.65
C SER A 22 5.91 15.26 0.36
N PRO A 23 5.11 14.22 0.00
CA PRO A 23 5.29 13.52 -1.26
C PRO A 23 5.22 14.45 -2.48
N GLY A 24 4.39 15.49 -2.42
CA GLY A 24 4.27 16.48 -3.51
C GLY A 24 5.55 17.30 -3.72
N GLU A 25 6.18 17.77 -2.63
CA GLU A 25 7.44 18.52 -2.70
C GLU A 25 8.58 17.64 -3.21
N ARG A 26 8.70 16.41 -2.68
CA ARG A 26 9.70 15.44 -3.14
C ARG A 26 9.52 15.08 -4.61
N LEU A 27 8.27 14.86 -5.05
CA LEU A 27 7.95 14.57 -6.44
C LEU A 27 8.36 15.72 -7.36
N ALA A 28 8.08 16.96 -6.98
CA ALA A 28 8.47 18.15 -7.74
C ALA A 28 10.00 18.26 -7.86
N ASN A 29 10.74 17.97 -6.79
CA ASN A 29 12.19 18.00 -6.80
C ASN A 29 12.79 16.92 -7.72
N LEU A 30 12.30 15.68 -7.62
CA LEU A 30 12.72 14.56 -8.49
C LEU A 30 12.37 14.81 -9.96
N ALA A 31 11.19 15.38 -10.25
CA ALA A 31 10.78 15.73 -11.60
C ALA A 31 11.67 16.83 -12.21
N ALA A 32 12.08 17.83 -11.42
CA ALA A 32 12.99 18.89 -11.86
C ALA A 32 14.40 18.36 -12.19
N HIS A 33 14.81 17.25 -11.59
CA HIS A 33 16.11 16.61 -11.78
C HIS A 33 15.99 15.23 -12.45
N ARG A 34 15.04 15.11 -13.40
CA ARG A 34 14.66 13.82 -13.99
C ARG A 34 15.82 13.00 -14.55
N VAL A 35 16.80 13.66 -15.19
CA VAL A 35 18.00 13.01 -15.74
C VAL A 35 18.79 12.25 -14.66
N LEU A 36 18.88 12.81 -13.45
CA LEU A 36 19.53 12.15 -12.31
C LEU A 36 18.65 11.03 -11.76
N GLY A 37 17.33 11.26 -11.71
CA GLY A 37 16.36 10.25 -11.29
C GLY A 37 16.40 8.98 -12.15
N ASP A 38 16.51 9.15 -13.47
CA ASP A 38 16.55 8.05 -14.44
C ASP A 38 17.92 7.34 -14.48
N ALA A 39 18.97 7.93 -13.90
CA ALA A 39 20.30 7.34 -13.91
C ALA A 39 20.42 6.09 -13.03
N ARG A 40 19.49 5.88 -12.08
CA ARG A 40 19.51 4.78 -11.11
C ARG A 40 18.13 4.20 -10.86
N ASP A 41 18.07 2.90 -10.58
CA ASP A 41 16.81 2.20 -10.32
C ASP A 41 16.19 2.59 -8.97
N ASP A 42 17.00 2.80 -7.92
CA ASP A 42 16.54 3.23 -6.59
C ASP A 42 15.85 4.60 -6.60
N LEU A 43 16.43 5.59 -7.26
CA LEU A 43 15.82 6.90 -7.48
C LEU A 43 14.55 6.82 -8.33
N THR A 44 14.56 5.97 -9.37
CA THR A 44 13.37 5.77 -10.20
C THR A 44 12.23 5.16 -9.38
N VAL A 45 12.53 4.22 -8.48
CA VAL A 45 11.53 3.63 -7.57
C VAL A 45 10.97 4.66 -6.59
N GLU A 46 11.79 5.54 -6.02
CA GLU A 46 11.28 6.65 -5.18
C GLU A 46 10.35 7.57 -5.99
N TYR A 47 10.71 7.92 -7.23
CA TYR A 47 9.82 8.70 -8.10
C TYR A 47 8.49 8.00 -8.38
N VAL A 48 8.51 6.70 -8.73
CA VAL A 48 7.30 5.90 -8.95
C VAL A 48 6.44 5.82 -7.69
N THR A 49 7.07 5.65 -6.52
CA THR A 49 6.39 5.65 -5.22
C THR A 49 5.66 6.97 -4.98
N LEU A 50 6.31 8.10 -5.27
CA LEU A 50 5.74 9.43 -5.12
C LEU A 50 4.60 9.70 -6.13
N LEU A 51 4.70 9.18 -7.35
CA LEU A 51 3.57 9.19 -8.30
C LEU A 51 2.36 8.44 -7.72
N ASN A 52 2.57 7.24 -7.18
CA ASN A 52 1.50 6.47 -6.53
C ASN A 52 0.92 7.19 -5.31
N LEU A 53 1.76 7.75 -4.43
CA LEU A 53 1.32 8.53 -3.26
C LEU A 53 0.47 9.75 -3.63
N THR A 54 0.72 10.34 -4.80
CA THR A 54 0.00 11.54 -5.29
C THR A 54 -1.16 11.20 -6.23
N GLY A 55 -1.53 9.93 -6.36
CA GLY A 55 -2.65 9.46 -7.18
C GLY A 55 -2.36 9.38 -8.68
N ARG A 56 -1.12 9.62 -9.10
CA ARG A 56 -0.65 9.57 -10.51
C ARG A 56 -0.28 8.13 -10.92
N HIS A 57 -1.17 7.18 -10.64
CA HIS A 57 -0.93 5.74 -10.82
C HIS A 57 -0.69 5.34 -12.29
N ALA A 58 -1.36 5.99 -13.23
CA ALA A 58 -1.17 5.73 -14.66
C ALA A 58 0.26 6.08 -15.11
N GLU A 59 0.80 7.20 -14.63
CA GLU A 59 2.17 7.62 -14.91
C GLU A 59 3.18 6.72 -14.19
N ALA A 60 2.87 6.26 -12.98
CA ALA A 60 3.69 5.29 -12.27
C ALA A 60 3.80 3.99 -13.07
N LEU A 61 2.67 3.50 -13.58
CA LEU A 61 2.60 2.29 -14.40
C LEU A 61 3.34 2.45 -15.73
N ASP A 62 3.26 3.62 -16.37
CA ASP A 62 4.00 3.91 -17.61
C ASP A 62 5.51 3.71 -17.39
N VAL A 63 6.09 4.41 -16.40
CA VAL A 63 7.52 4.27 -16.03
C VAL A 63 7.88 2.81 -15.75
N LEU A 64 7.05 2.10 -14.99
CA LEU A 64 7.27 0.70 -14.61
C LEU A 64 7.19 -0.27 -15.79
N THR A 65 6.52 0.08 -16.88
CA THR A 65 6.39 -0.79 -18.06
C THR A 65 7.31 -0.40 -19.22
N THR A 66 7.86 0.82 -19.21
CA THR A 66 8.80 1.29 -20.25
C THR A 66 10.27 1.12 -19.87
N ARG A 67 10.60 1.18 -18.57
CA ARG A 67 11.98 1.05 -18.08
C ARG A 67 12.34 -0.42 -17.87
N THR A 68 13.59 -0.78 -18.16
CA THR A 68 14.20 -2.03 -17.68
C THR A 68 14.93 -1.76 -16.36
N PHE A 69 14.42 -2.36 -15.29
CA PHE A 69 15.06 -2.39 -13.98
C PHE A 69 16.07 -3.55 -13.91
N HIS A 70 17.02 -3.45 -12.98
CA HIS A 70 18.01 -4.49 -12.72
C HIS A 70 17.85 -5.01 -11.29
N PRO A 71 18.23 -6.26 -10.97
CA PRO A 71 18.25 -6.71 -9.58
C PRO A 71 19.36 -6.00 -8.80
N TRP A 72 19.06 -5.53 -7.59
CA TRP A 72 20.05 -5.05 -6.62
C TRP A 72 19.70 -5.49 -5.20
N GLU A 73 20.71 -5.59 -4.33
CA GLU A 73 20.56 -6.00 -2.93
C GLU A 73 19.73 -4.98 -2.14
N GLY A 74 18.67 -5.44 -1.47
CA GLY A 74 17.73 -4.58 -0.73
C GLY A 74 16.69 -3.89 -1.62
N GLY A 75 16.57 -4.32 -2.88
CA GLY A 75 15.54 -3.90 -3.84
C GLY A 75 14.32 -4.81 -3.88
N GLU A 76 14.38 -5.98 -3.24
CA GLU A 76 13.40 -7.06 -3.38
C GLU A 76 11.98 -6.60 -3.04
N GLY A 77 11.07 -6.70 -4.01
CA GLY A 77 9.67 -6.34 -3.85
C GLY A 77 9.37 -4.85 -4.00
N LYS A 78 10.39 -3.99 -4.12
CA LYS A 78 10.18 -2.53 -4.23
C LYS A 78 9.61 -2.16 -5.60
N VAL A 79 10.13 -2.73 -6.68
CA VAL A 79 9.61 -2.44 -8.04
C VAL A 79 8.26 -3.11 -8.24
N SER A 80 8.17 -4.42 -7.94
CA SER A 80 6.92 -5.17 -8.14
C SER A 80 5.79 -4.69 -7.22
N GLY A 81 6.10 -4.27 -6.00
CA GLY A 81 5.13 -3.67 -5.08
C GLY A 81 4.49 -2.39 -5.66
N GLN A 82 5.29 -1.50 -6.25
CA GLN A 82 4.76 -0.30 -6.91
C GLN A 82 3.93 -0.62 -8.17
N TYR A 83 4.32 -1.66 -8.92
CA TYR A 83 3.56 -2.15 -10.08
C TYR A 83 2.18 -2.68 -9.68
N VAL A 84 2.13 -3.53 -8.65
CA VAL A 84 0.87 -4.05 -8.13
C VAL A 84 0.02 -2.91 -7.56
N ALA A 85 0.60 -1.99 -6.78
CA ALA A 85 -0.13 -0.84 -6.24
C ALA A 85 -0.76 0.02 -7.34
N ALA A 86 0.01 0.39 -8.37
CA ALA A 86 -0.50 1.20 -9.48
C ALA A 86 -1.67 0.52 -10.21
N LEU A 87 -1.55 -0.78 -10.52
CA LEU A 87 -2.60 -1.53 -11.20
C LEU A 87 -3.85 -1.71 -10.33
N VAL A 88 -3.69 -2.00 -9.04
CA VAL A 88 -4.81 -2.17 -8.11
C VAL A 88 -5.56 -0.85 -7.93
N GLU A 89 -4.86 0.28 -7.77
CA GLU A 89 -5.51 1.59 -7.63
C GLU A 89 -6.21 2.03 -8.93
N LEU A 90 -5.61 1.77 -10.11
CA LEU A 90 -6.30 1.96 -11.40
C LEU A 90 -7.53 1.05 -11.53
N ALA A 91 -7.47 -0.19 -11.04
CA ALA A 91 -8.61 -1.09 -11.03
C ALA A 91 -9.73 -0.59 -10.11
N LYS A 92 -9.38 -0.07 -8.92
CA LYS A 92 -10.35 0.59 -8.02
C LYS A 92 -11.01 1.78 -8.70
N GLN A 93 -10.25 2.63 -9.41
CA GLN A 93 -10.82 3.75 -10.18
C GLN A 93 -11.77 3.27 -11.28
N ALA A 94 -11.43 2.21 -12.00
CA ALA A 94 -12.31 1.61 -13.01
C ALA A 94 -13.61 1.04 -12.38
N LEU A 95 -13.52 0.40 -11.22
CA LEU A 95 -14.68 -0.06 -10.45
C LEU A 95 -15.58 1.09 -10.01
N ASP A 96 -14.98 2.16 -9.48
CA ASP A 96 -15.70 3.38 -9.07
C ASP A 96 -16.42 4.03 -10.27
N ALA A 97 -15.86 3.90 -11.48
CA ALA A 97 -16.45 4.36 -12.74
C ALA A 97 -17.47 3.37 -13.37
N GLY A 98 -17.70 2.21 -12.76
CA GLY A 98 -18.61 1.19 -13.28
C GLY A 98 -18.00 0.27 -14.36
N ASP A 99 -16.73 0.45 -14.74
CA ASP A 99 -16.06 -0.37 -15.75
C ASP A 99 -15.39 -1.60 -15.12
N ALA A 100 -16.23 -2.57 -14.75
CA ALA A 100 -15.77 -3.84 -14.18
C ALA A 100 -14.84 -4.64 -15.11
N ARG A 101 -14.99 -4.50 -16.44
CA ARG A 101 -14.15 -5.24 -17.40
C ARG A 101 -12.73 -4.70 -17.43
N ALA A 102 -12.59 -3.37 -17.47
CA ALA A 102 -11.27 -2.73 -17.37
C ALA A 102 -10.61 -3.06 -16.03
N ALA A 103 -11.37 -3.04 -14.93
CA ALA A 103 -10.86 -3.44 -13.61
C ALA A 103 -10.32 -4.88 -13.60
N LEU A 104 -11.07 -5.85 -14.14
CA LEU A 104 -10.60 -7.24 -14.23
C LEU A 104 -9.32 -7.37 -15.07
N ALA A 105 -9.22 -6.66 -16.19
CA ALA A 105 -8.02 -6.69 -17.03
C ALA A 105 -6.77 -6.18 -16.27
N LEU A 106 -6.92 -5.08 -15.51
CA LEU A 106 -5.85 -4.54 -14.68
C LEU A 106 -5.46 -5.49 -13.54
N LEU A 107 -6.45 -6.11 -12.89
CA LEU A 107 -6.22 -7.05 -11.79
C LEU A 107 -5.56 -8.34 -12.28
N GLU A 108 -5.90 -8.86 -13.45
CA GLU A 108 -5.19 -10.01 -14.02
C GLU A 108 -3.75 -9.65 -14.39
N ARG A 109 -3.51 -8.45 -14.93
CA ARG A 109 -2.14 -7.96 -15.21
C ARG A 109 -1.29 -7.87 -13.94
N ALA A 110 -1.88 -7.50 -12.80
CA ALA A 110 -1.14 -7.35 -11.54
C ALA A 110 -0.68 -8.70 -10.95
N ARG A 111 -1.23 -9.82 -11.44
CA ARG A 111 -0.86 -11.16 -10.95
C ARG A 111 0.45 -11.68 -11.56
N THR A 112 0.91 -11.08 -12.66
CA THR A 112 2.12 -11.48 -13.39
C THR A 112 3.09 -10.31 -13.49
N TYR A 113 4.34 -10.54 -13.13
CA TYR A 113 5.38 -9.51 -13.19
C TYR A 113 6.08 -9.59 -14.55
N PRO A 114 6.12 -8.49 -15.32
CA PRO A 114 6.83 -8.49 -16.59
C PRO A 114 8.34 -8.51 -16.35
N ASP A 115 9.09 -9.11 -17.29
CA ASP A 115 10.53 -9.35 -17.16
C ASP A 115 11.34 -8.08 -16.90
N ASN A 116 10.85 -6.93 -17.39
CA ASN A 116 11.51 -5.65 -17.23
C ASN A 116 11.53 -5.13 -15.78
N LEU A 117 10.75 -5.70 -14.86
CA LEU A 117 10.84 -5.36 -13.43
C LEU A 117 12.05 -6.01 -12.75
N ALA A 118 12.65 -7.03 -13.39
CA ALA A 118 13.76 -7.82 -12.84
C ALA A 118 13.49 -8.45 -11.46
N GLU A 119 12.22 -8.64 -11.11
CA GLU A 119 11.76 -9.28 -9.87
C GLU A 119 10.83 -10.45 -10.17
N GLY A 120 11.04 -11.56 -9.46
CA GLY A 120 10.16 -12.73 -9.51
C GLY A 120 9.12 -12.71 -8.40
N LYS A 121 7.91 -13.19 -8.70
CA LYS A 121 6.88 -13.37 -7.67
C LYS A 121 7.17 -14.60 -6.82
N LEU A 122 7.22 -14.43 -5.50
CA LEU A 122 7.46 -15.52 -4.56
C LEU A 122 6.29 -16.52 -4.53
N ALA A 123 6.63 -17.81 -4.41
CA ALA A 123 5.63 -18.84 -4.19
C ALA A 123 4.93 -18.61 -2.84
N GLY A 124 3.60 -18.48 -2.87
CA GLY A 124 2.81 -18.21 -1.66
C GLY A 124 2.60 -16.72 -1.34
N ALA A 125 3.02 -15.81 -2.21
CA ALA A 125 2.66 -14.39 -2.09
C ALA A 125 1.14 -14.23 -1.96
N GLN A 126 0.70 -13.53 -0.91
CA GLN A 126 -0.72 -13.30 -0.66
C GLN A 126 -1.25 -12.22 -1.60
N GLU A 127 -2.42 -12.47 -2.19
CA GLU A 127 -3.03 -11.61 -3.21
C GLU A 127 -4.44 -11.16 -2.80
N ASN A 128 -4.68 -11.04 -1.49
CA ASN A 128 -6.01 -10.84 -0.92
C ASN A 128 -6.67 -9.58 -1.47
N ALA A 129 -5.90 -8.50 -1.59
CA ALA A 129 -6.34 -7.25 -2.22
C ALA A 129 -6.83 -7.49 -3.66
N LEU A 130 -6.05 -8.18 -4.50
CA LEU A 130 -6.42 -8.45 -5.89
C LEU A 130 -7.69 -9.31 -5.96
N HIS A 131 -7.75 -10.37 -5.16
CA HIS A 131 -8.90 -11.27 -5.12
C HIS A 131 -10.17 -10.58 -4.65
N TYR A 132 -10.06 -9.69 -3.65
CA TYR A 132 -11.20 -8.90 -3.18
C TYR A 132 -11.71 -7.95 -4.27
N GLN A 133 -10.82 -7.22 -4.94
CA GLN A 133 -11.21 -6.32 -6.04
C GLN A 133 -11.80 -7.09 -7.23
N ARG A 134 -11.30 -8.31 -7.53
CA ARG A 134 -11.90 -9.18 -8.56
C ARG A 134 -13.31 -9.60 -8.17
N GLY A 135 -13.53 -9.93 -6.89
CA GLY A 135 -14.86 -10.21 -6.35
C GLY A 135 -15.82 -9.03 -6.54
N ARG A 136 -15.37 -7.80 -6.26
CA ARG A 136 -16.14 -6.57 -6.53
C ARG A 136 -16.48 -6.41 -8.00
N ALA A 137 -15.50 -6.66 -8.89
CA ALA A 137 -15.70 -6.57 -10.33
C ALA A 137 -16.73 -7.58 -10.85
N PHE A 138 -16.64 -8.85 -10.44
CA PHE A 138 -17.62 -9.87 -10.83
C PHE A 138 -19.02 -9.58 -10.28
N ALA A 139 -19.11 -9.08 -9.05
CA ALA A 139 -20.39 -8.66 -8.47
C ALA A 139 -21.03 -7.54 -9.29
N LEU A 140 -20.24 -6.56 -9.74
CA LEU A 140 -20.70 -5.45 -10.59
C LEU A 140 -21.13 -5.94 -12.00
N LEU A 141 -20.54 -7.01 -12.50
CA LEU A 141 -20.97 -7.68 -13.74
C LEU A 141 -22.21 -8.56 -13.58
N GLY A 142 -22.72 -8.74 -12.37
CA GLY A 142 -23.86 -9.62 -12.09
C GLY A 142 -23.50 -11.11 -12.10
N ASP A 143 -22.23 -11.47 -11.86
CA ASP A 143 -21.77 -12.86 -11.74
C ASP A 143 -21.48 -13.21 -10.26
N PRO A 144 -22.49 -13.65 -9.49
CA PRO A 144 -22.31 -13.96 -8.08
C PRO A 144 -21.49 -15.23 -7.85
N VAL A 145 -21.34 -16.10 -8.85
CA VAL A 145 -20.56 -17.34 -8.72
C VAL A 145 -19.08 -16.99 -8.70
N LEU A 146 -18.61 -16.26 -9.71
CA LEU A 146 -17.22 -15.81 -9.79
C LEU A 146 -16.87 -14.79 -8.69
N ALA A 147 -17.83 -13.93 -8.32
CA ALA A 147 -17.63 -13.01 -7.20
C ALA A 147 -17.32 -13.76 -5.90
N ASN A 148 -18.14 -14.75 -5.55
CA ASN A 148 -17.96 -15.54 -4.34
C ASN A 148 -16.71 -16.41 -4.39
N GLU A 149 -16.32 -16.93 -5.55
CA GLU A 149 -15.04 -17.64 -5.71
C GLU A 149 -13.86 -16.71 -5.42
N ALA A 150 -13.86 -15.51 -6.01
CA ALA A 150 -12.81 -14.53 -5.79
C ALA A 150 -12.74 -14.07 -4.32
N TYR A 151 -13.88 -13.83 -3.67
CA TYR A 151 -13.90 -13.51 -2.23
C TYR A 151 -13.35 -14.65 -1.37
N ARG A 152 -13.66 -15.92 -1.69
CA ARG A 152 -13.08 -17.06 -0.95
C ARG A 152 -11.57 -17.20 -1.14
N LEU A 153 -11.02 -16.74 -2.27
CA LEU A 153 -9.57 -16.64 -2.44
C LEU A 153 -9.00 -15.53 -1.56
N ALA A 154 -9.69 -14.39 -1.47
CA ALA A 154 -9.30 -13.25 -0.62
C ALA A 154 -9.37 -13.52 0.89
N THR A 155 -10.03 -14.60 1.34
CA THR A 155 -10.03 -15.00 2.76
C THR A 155 -8.88 -15.94 3.14
N ARG A 156 -8.03 -16.35 2.19
CA ARG A 156 -6.92 -17.31 2.45
C ARG A 156 -5.68 -16.58 2.92
N GLY A 157 -4.77 -17.29 3.58
CA GLY A 157 -3.52 -16.74 4.10
C GLY A 157 -3.49 -16.69 5.62
N SER A 158 -2.37 -16.24 6.18
CA SER A 158 -2.25 -16.01 7.62
C SER A 158 -3.04 -14.75 8.01
N ALA A 159 -3.68 -14.79 9.18
CA ALA A 159 -4.25 -13.64 9.85
C ALA A 159 -3.41 -13.24 11.09
N GLU A 160 -2.24 -13.87 11.27
CA GLU A 160 -1.34 -13.53 12.37
C GLU A 160 -0.81 -12.11 12.23
N LEU A 161 -0.95 -11.34 13.30
CA LEU A 161 -0.44 -9.97 13.38
C LEU A 161 0.92 -9.97 14.08
N GLY A 162 1.85 -9.20 13.53
CA GLY A 162 3.19 -9.06 14.06
C GLY A 162 3.76 -7.69 13.73
N ALA A 163 4.88 -7.36 14.38
CA ALA A 163 5.63 -6.15 14.07
C ALA A 163 6.17 -6.26 12.64
N ALA A 164 6.01 -5.21 11.83
CA ALA A 164 6.59 -5.15 10.49
C ALA A 164 8.09 -4.87 10.59
N LEU A 165 8.90 -5.93 10.69
CA LEU A 165 10.35 -5.87 10.91
C LEU A 165 11.14 -6.14 9.64
N TYR A 166 10.66 -7.04 8.79
CA TYR A 166 11.37 -7.57 7.62
C TYR A 166 10.64 -7.21 6.32
N TYR A 167 11.39 -7.12 5.22
CA TYR A 167 10.82 -6.76 3.91
C TYR A 167 9.82 -7.79 3.37
N ASN A 168 9.93 -9.05 3.82
CA ASN A 168 9.07 -10.16 3.43
C ASN A 168 7.88 -10.38 4.39
N ASP A 169 7.78 -9.56 5.45
CA ASP A 169 6.61 -9.57 6.32
C ASP A 169 5.37 -9.22 5.50
N GLN A 170 4.27 -9.92 5.77
CA GLN A 170 3.04 -9.68 5.03
C GLN A 170 2.46 -8.34 5.45
N PRO A 171 2.14 -7.46 4.48
CA PRO A 171 1.55 -6.17 4.80
C PRO A 171 0.19 -6.33 5.50
N PRO A 172 -0.09 -5.54 6.56
CA PRO A 172 -1.30 -5.69 7.38
C PRO A 172 -2.61 -5.50 6.59
N GLU A 173 -2.58 -4.80 5.45
CA GLU A 173 -3.73 -4.64 4.57
C GLU A 173 -4.28 -5.97 4.04
N MET A 174 -3.48 -7.04 3.95
CA MET A 174 -3.99 -8.35 3.52
C MET A 174 -5.06 -8.87 4.48
N VAL A 175 -4.90 -8.59 5.77
CA VAL A 175 -5.86 -8.96 6.83
C VAL A 175 -7.15 -8.14 6.70
N LEU A 176 -7.07 -6.85 6.34
CA LEU A 176 -8.25 -6.05 6.01
C LEU A 176 -9.04 -6.69 4.85
N TYR A 177 -8.36 -7.06 3.76
CA TYR A 177 -9.05 -7.66 2.61
C TYR A 177 -9.66 -9.03 2.93
N GLN A 178 -9.11 -9.80 3.88
CA GLN A 178 -9.78 -10.99 4.42
C GLN A 178 -11.10 -10.63 5.11
N ALA A 179 -11.10 -9.59 5.95
CA ALA A 179 -12.31 -9.12 6.64
C ALA A 179 -13.37 -8.64 5.65
N LEU A 180 -12.98 -7.80 4.69
CA LEU A 180 -13.90 -7.28 3.66
C LEU A 180 -14.47 -8.40 2.79
N ALA A 181 -13.67 -9.43 2.47
CA ALA A 181 -14.14 -10.60 1.73
C ALA A 181 -15.11 -11.46 2.57
N HIS A 182 -14.85 -11.63 3.87
CA HIS A 182 -15.79 -12.30 4.78
C HIS A 182 -17.13 -11.58 4.87
N ALA A 183 -17.12 -10.25 4.95
CA ALA A 183 -18.32 -9.43 4.91
C ALA A 183 -19.09 -9.64 3.59
N ALA A 184 -18.40 -9.59 2.45
CA ALA A 184 -19.00 -9.81 1.13
C ALA A 184 -19.60 -11.22 0.95
N LEU A 185 -19.04 -12.22 1.64
CA LEU A 185 -19.55 -13.60 1.67
C LEU A 185 -20.70 -13.82 2.68
N GLY A 186 -21.19 -12.76 3.34
CA GLY A 186 -22.28 -12.84 4.32
C GLY A 186 -21.84 -13.33 5.70
N ASN A 187 -20.57 -13.14 6.09
CA ASN A 187 -20.04 -13.50 7.41
C ASN A 187 -19.62 -12.26 8.21
N PRO A 188 -20.56 -11.35 8.58
CA PRO A 188 -20.24 -10.07 9.22
C PRO A 188 -19.57 -10.23 10.60
N ASP A 189 -19.94 -11.25 11.39
CA ASP A 189 -19.33 -11.50 12.71
C ASP A 189 -17.83 -11.81 12.59
N ARG A 190 -17.46 -12.60 11.57
CA ARG A 190 -16.07 -12.95 11.31
C ARG A 190 -15.29 -11.75 10.77
N ALA A 191 -15.91 -10.95 9.90
CA ALA A 191 -15.31 -9.71 9.42
C ALA A 191 -15.03 -8.75 10.59
N GLY A 192 -16.02 -8.52 11.46
CA GLY A 192 -15.88 -7.66 12.62
C GLY A 192 -14.82 -8.15 13.61
N ALA A 193 -14.72 -9.46 13.85
CA ALA A 193 -13.68 -10.04 14.71
C ALA A 193 -12.26 -9.79 14.16
N ILE A 194 -12.05 -9.95 12.84
CA ILE A 194 -10.75 -9.67 12.20
C ILE A 194 -10.41 -8.18 12.30
N CYS A 195 -11.36 -7.29 12.00
CA CYS A 195 -11.13 -5.85 12.09
C CYS A 195 -10.84 -5.40 13.52
N LYS A 196 -11.55 -5.94 14.51
CA LYS A 196 -11.28 -5.65 15.92
C LYS A 196 -9.89 -6.12 16.34
N MET A 197 -9.44 -7.28 15.88
CA MET A 197 -8.09 -7.77 16.13
C MET A 197 -7.01 -6.80 15.61
N LEU A 198 -7.23 -6.15 14.45
CA LEU A 198 -6.33 -5.11 13.93
C LEU A 198 -6.31 -3.86 14.84
N VAL A 199 -7.47 -3.42 15.32
CA VAL A 199 -7.59 -2.28 16.26
C VAL A 199 -6.89 -2.61 17.58
N ASP A 200 -7.24 -3.74 18.19
CA ASP A 200 -6.69 -4.19 19.48
C ASP A 200 -5.16 -4.30 19.41
N TYR A 201 -4.61 -4.82 18.30
CA TYR A 201 -3.16 -4.87 18.09
C TYR A 201 -2.56 -3.46 18.04
N GLY A 202 -3.11 -2.59 17.19
CA GLY A 202 -2.59 -1.23 17.00
C GLY A 202 -2.64 -0.38 18.27
N GLU A 203 -3.63 -0.58 19.13
CA GLU A 203 -3.74 0.11 20.42
C GLU A 203 -2.80 -0.46 21.48
N THR A 204 -2.66 -1.79 21.53
CA THR A 204 -1.87 -2.48 22.57
C THR A 204 -0.38 -2.34 22.34
N HIS A 205 0.09 -2.48 21.09
CA HIS A 205 1.51 -2.62 20.78
C HIS A 205 2.20 -1.30 20.40
N ALA A 206 1.48 -0.17 20.34
CA ALA A 206 2.04 1.12 19.93
C ALA A 206 3.19 1.62 20.84
N GLY A 207 3.21 1.20 22.11
CA GLY A 207 4.23 1.56 23.09
C GLY A 207 5.34 0.52 23.28
N ASP A 208 5.33 -0.57 22.52
CA ASP A 208 6.29 -1.66 22.70
C ASP A 208 7.71 -1.25 22.29
N GLU A 209 8.70 -1.68 23.07
CA GLU A 209 10.11 -1.51 22.72
C GLU A 209 10.51 -2.57 21.68
N VAL A 210 10.57 -2.15 20.43
CA VAL A 210 10.94 -3.02 19.30
C VAL A 210 12.46 -3.11 19.16
N LYS A 211 12.98 -4.35 19.10
CA LYS A 211 14.40 -4.64 18.89
C LYS A 211 14.58 -5.50 17.65
N MET A 212 15.55 -5.15 16.82
CA MET A 212 15.97 -6.02 15.71
C MET A 212 16.91 -7.09 16.24
N ASP A 213 16.76 -8.32 15.75
CA ASP A 213 17.71 -9.38 16.06
C ASP A 213 19.09 -9.00 15.50
N TYR A 214 20.12 -9.22 16.31
CA TYR A 214 21.51 -8.94 15.98
C TYR A 214 21.96 -9.66 14.69
N PHE A 215 21.33 -10.79 14.34
CA PHE A 215 21.62 -11.56 13.12
C PHE A 215 20.60 -11.35 11.99
N ALA A 216 19.77 -10.31 12.03
CA ALA A 216 18.78 -10.04 10.99
C ALA A 216 19.47 -9.78 9.62
N VAL A 217 19.31 -10.72 8.69
CA VAL A 217 19.82 -10.65 7.30
C VAL A 217 18.81 -10.08 6.30
N SER A 218 17.61 -9.70 6.76
CA SER A 218 16.48 -9.23 5.96
C SER A 218 16.06 -7.78 6.32
N LEU A 219 17.03 -6.93 6.65
CA LEU A 219 16.80 -5.52 6.90
C LEU A 219 16.25 -4.84 5.63
N PRO A 220 15.20 -3.99 5.71
CA PRO A 220 14.53 -3.47 4.51
C PRO A 220 15.35 -2.50 3.64
N ASP A 221 16.40 -1.88 4.20
CA ASP A 221 17.11 -0.78 3.55
C ASP A 221 18.62 -0.80 3.82
N PHE A 222 19.39 -0.33 2.84
CA PHE A 222 20.73 0.18 3.08
C PHE A 222 20.61 1.43 3.94
N VAL A 223 20.92 1.29 5.23
CA VAL A 223 20.73 2.33 6.25
C VAL A 223 21.78 3.44 6.07
N VAL A 224 21.49 4.45 5.24
CA VAL A 224 22.31 5.68 5.16
C VAL A 224 22.15 6.51 6.43
N PHE A 225 20.94 6.52 7.01
CA PHE A 225 20.59 7.23 8.24
C PHE A 225 20.00 6.25 9.25
N GLU A 226 20.37 6.38 10.53
CA GLU A 226 19.83 5.56 11.62
C GLU A 226 18.30 5.58 11.63
N ASP A 227 17.70 4.40 11.82
CA ASP A 227 16.24 4.25 11.86
C ASP A 227 15.71 4.31 13.30
N ASP A 228 14.54 4.92 13.47
CA ASP A 228 13.84 5.01 14.76
C ASP A 228 12.79 3.90 14.82
N LEU A 229 13.15 2.78 15.44
CA LEU A 229 12.28 1.60 15.55
C LEU A 229 11.00 1.88 16.35
N ALA A 230 11.05 2.79 17.31
CA ALA A 230 9.85 3.18 18.08
C ALA A 230 8.89 3.97 17.19
N ARG A 231 9.41 4.92 16.38
CA ARG A 231 8.62 5.63 15.38
C ARG A 231 8.03 4.68 14.34
N ARG A 232 8.82 3.73 13.82
CA ARG A 232 8.35 2.74 12.84
C ARG A 232 7.24 1.85 13.41
N ASN A 233 7.40 1.37 14.64
CA ASN A 233 6.38 0.58 15.31
C ASN A 233 5.08 1.39 15.51
N LEU A 234 5.20 2.66 15.91
CA LEU A 234 4.05 3.53 16.08
C LEU A 234 3.31 3.76 14.75
N ILE A 235 4.01 3.99 13.64
CA ILE A 235 3.41 4.11 12.29
C ILE A 235 2.67 2.83 11.92
N HIS A 236 3.30 1.66 12.12
CA HIS A 236 2.71 0.35 11.84
C HIS A 236 1.43 0.12 12.65
N CYS A 237 1.49 0.36 13.96
CA CYS A 237 0.36 0.23 14.88
C CYS A 237 -0.80 1.17 14.52
N ARG A 238 -0.51 2.44 14.20
CA ARG A 238 -1.53 3.40 13.74
C ARG A 238 -2.16 2.99 12.42
N THR A 239 -1.36 2.45 11.50
CA THR A 239 -1.85 1.92 10.22
C THR A 239 -2.77 0.72 10.44
N MET A 240 -2.41 -0.24 11.30
CA MET A 240 -3.26 -1.38 11.63
C MET A 240 -4.59 -0.96 12.27
N ALA A 241 -4.55 -0.04 13.24
CA ALA A 241 -5.78 0.50 13.82
C ALA A 241 -6.66 1.17 12.76
N GLY A 242 -6.07 1.99 11.87
CA GLY A 242 -6.78 2.62 10.76
C GLY A 242 -7.44 1.63 9.80
N LEU A 243 -6.75 0.54 9.46
CA LEU A 243 -7.29 -0.55 8.64
C LEU A 243 -8.46 -1.25 9.35
N GLY A 244 -8.32 -1.52 10.66
CA GLY A 244 -9.38 -2.13 11.46
C GLY A 244 -10.64 -1.26 11.53
N TYR A 245 -10.50 0.03 11.86
CA TYR A 245 -11.63 0.97 11.84
C TYR A 245 -12.27 1.11 10.46
N LEU A 246 -11.46 1.14 9.39
CA LEU A 246 -11.98 1.18 8.02
C LEU A 246 -12.85 -0.04 7.73
N GLY A 247 -12.42 -1.24 8.11
CA GLY A 247 -13.19 -2.47 7.93
C GLY A 247 -14.43 -2.57 8.81
N LEU A 248 -14.48 -1.85 9.95
CA LEU A 248 -15.67 -1.72 10.81
C LEU A 248 -16.66 -0.65 10.29
N GLY A 249 -16.27 0.16 9.31
CA GLY A 249 -17.06 1.30 8.85
C GLY A 249 -16.96 2.53 9.76
N GLU A 250 -16.02 2.53 10.72
CA GLU A 250 -15.75 3.66 11.62
C GLU A 250 -14.85 4.68 10.92
N VAL A 251 -15.39 5.36 9.90
CA VAL A 251 -14.61 6.14 8.93
C VAL A 251 -13.81 7.27 9.59
N ASP A 252 -14.36 7.98 10.58
CA ASP A 252 -13.67 9.09 11.25
C ASP A 252 -12.47 8.60 12.06
N ALA A 253 -12.64 7.49 12.77
CA ALA A 253 -11.55 6.85 13.51
C ALA A 253 -10.46 6.32 12.56
N ALA A 254 -10.86 5.74 11.43
CA ALA A 254 -9.93 5.29 10.39
C ALA A 254 -9.08 6.45 9.84
N VAL A 255 -9.72 7.56 9.43
CA VAL A 255 -9.02 8.74 8.91
C VAL A 255 -8.09 9.32 9.98
N SER A 256 -8.55 9.45 11.22
CA SER A 256 -7.72 9.95 12.32
C SER A 256 -6.49 9.08 12.59
N ALA A 257 -6.65 7.75 12.53
CA ALA A 257 -5.55 6.82 12.75
C ALA A 257 -4.51 6.89 11.62
N PHE A 258 -4.96 6.95 10.36
CA PHE A 258 -4.06 7.12 9.23
C PHE A 258 -3.39 8.51 9.22
N ASP A 259 -4.09 9.58 9.59
CA ASP A 259 -3.50 10.92 9.71
C ASP A 259 -2.40 10.94 10.78
N ALA A 260 -2.60 10.24 11.90
CA ALA A 260 -1.57 10.09 12.93
C ALA A 260 -0.33 9.33 12.41
N ALA A 261 -0.52 8.30 11.57
CA ALA A 261 0.59 7.60 10.91
C ALA A 261 1.32 8.51 9.91
N LEU A 262 0.58 9.24 9.07
CA LEU A 262 1.12 10.12 8.02
C LEU A 262 1.78 11.39 8.57
N ALA A 263 1.42 11.82 9.78
CA ALA A 263 2.14 12.88 10.49
C ALA A 263 3.58 12.47 10.87
N LEU A 264 3.83 11.16 11.01
CA LEU A 264 5.15 10.60 11.34
C LEU A 264 5.92 10.18 10.08
N ASP A 265 5.23 9.65 9.07
CA ASP A 265 5.78 9.33 7.75
C ASP A 265 4.79 9.74 6.64
N PRO A 266 4.95 10.95 6.07
CA PRO A 266 4.11 11.43 4.97
C PRO A 266 4.17 10.58 3.70
N ALA A 267 5.19 9.73 3.55
CA ALA A 267 5.40 8.88 2.38
C ALA A 267 4.93 7.43 2.62
N HIS A 268 4.23 7.15 3.72
CA HIS A 268 3.74 5.81 4.01
C HIS A 268 2.61 5.41 3.05
N LEU A 269 2.93 4.55 2.07
CA LEU A 269 2.03 4.20 0.96
C LEU A 269 0.73 3.54 1.43
N GLY A 270 0.81 2.50 2.27
CA GLY A 270 -0.37 1.76 2.75
C GLY A 270 -1.38 2.69 3.44
N ALA A 271 -0.93 3.43 4.45
CA ALA A 271 -1.72 4.47 5.11
C ALA A 271 -2.31 5.51 4.13
N THR A 272 -1.52 6.03 3.18
CA THR A 272 -2.00 7.02 2.20
C THR A 272 -3.15 6.49 1.35
N LEU A 273 -3.00 5.29 0.77
CA LEU A 273 -4.00 4.70 -0.11
C LEU A 273 -5.31 4.41 0.64
N HIS A 274 -5.23 3.81 1.83
CA HIS A 274 -6.41 3.45 2.61
C HIS A 274 -7.06 4.66 3.29
N ARG A 275 -6.29 5.70 3.64
CA ARG A 275 -6.84 7.00 4.08
C ARG A 275 -7.66 7.67 2.98
N ASN A 276 -7.16 7.64 1.74
CA ASN A 276 -7.89 8.17 0.60
C ASN A 276 -9.20 7.39 0.35
N GLU A 277 -9.17 6.06 0.53
CA GLU A 277 -10.36 5.21 0.48
C GLU A 277 -11.38 5.58 1.58
N ALA A 278 -10.94 5.71 2.83
CA ALA A 278 -11.78 6.14 3.95
C ALA A 278 -12.40 7.52 3.69
N ALA A 279 -11.61 8.49 3.21
CA ALA A 279 -12.08 9.84 2.92
C ALA A 279 -13.13 9.89 1.80
N LYS A 280 -13.06 8.98 0.81
CA LYS A 280 -14.11 8.83 -0.22
C LYS A 280 -15.42 8.36 0.42
N LEU A 281 -15.37 7.35 1.29
CA LEU A 281 -16.55 6.83 1.99
C LEU A 281 -17.22 7.88 2.88
N HIS A 282 -16.41 8.69 3.59
CA HIS A 282 -16.90 9.80 4.42
C HIS A 282 -17.72 10.82 3.61
N LYS A 283 -17.21 11.23 2.44
CA LYS A 283 -17.89 12.21 1.56
C LYS A 283 -19.21 11.68 1.02
N THR A 284 -19.28 10.38 0.67
CA THR A 284 -20.53 9.76 0.22
C THR A 284 -21.59 9.73 1.32
N ALA A 285 -21.21 9.44 2.56
CA ALA A 285 -22.12 9.45 3.71
C ALA A 285 -22.71 10.85 4.01
N ILE A 286 -21.88 11.89 3.92
CA ILE A 286 -22.31 13.30 4.09
C ILE A 286 -23.18 13.79 2.91
N GLY A 287 -22.85 13.38 1.69
CA GLY A 287 -23.64 13.69 0.49
C GLY A 287 -25.05 13.11 0.53
N MET A 288 -25.20 11.88 1.06
CA MET A 288 -26.52 11.23 1.25
C MET A 288 -27.37 11.88 2.35
N THR A 289 -26.75 12.43 3.40
CA THR A 289 -27.47 13.15 4.46
C THR A 289 -27.92 14.54 4.03
N SER A 290 -27.24 15.16 3.05
CA SER A 290 -27.56 16.50 2.54
C SER A 290 -28.63 16.52 1.42
N GLN A 291 -28.99 15.36 0.86
CA GLN A 291 -30.06 15.24 -0.15
C GLN A 291 -31.44 14.85 0.44
N ASN A 292 -31.51 14.63 1.76
CA ASN A 292 -32.73 14.26 2.49
C ASN A 292 -33.28 15.39 3.38
N VAL A 293 -32.95 16.66 3.08
CA VAL A 293 -33.50 17.85 3.77
C VAL A 293 -34.25 18.74 2.79
#